data_AF-A0A7Y5D694-F1
#
_entry.id   AF-A0A7Y5D694-F1
#
_cell.length_a   1.000
_cell.length_b   1.000
_cell.length_c   1.000
_cell.angle_alpha   90.00
_cell.angle_beta   90.00
_cell.angle_gamma   90.00
#
_symmetry.space_group_name_H-M   'P 1'
#
loop_
_entity.id
_entity.type
_entity.pdbx_description
1 polymer ?
#
loop_
_entity_poly.entity_id
_entity_poly.type
_entity_poly.pdbx_seq_one_letter_code
_entity_poly.pdbx_strand_id
1 'polypeptide(L)'
;MEKPFILHMLTTAKNLSPFDVNMALDAGWISAIPYINVEASEVRGLVQDVIFSRSLKSLKKTGIFIGGRDAKQALDMLKASKNAMVPPFEVSVFADPSGAFTTAAGMVAAVERELMAKFNTTLMGKNVLALGGTGPVGQIAAVIAAQAGANVRIVGRQLDKAQNIAELCNHEFGDGKINIIAGADSDKAEYMQTADVVFATGAAGIELLSAALIASAPQLKVAADVNAVPPAGIAGLDALHDGEPLVGSTSGAVGIGALAIGNVKYQAQSRLLKKMIDSDKPVYLRFEHAFEVAREHIRK
;
A
#
# COMPACT_ATOMS: atom_id res chain seq x y z
N MET A 1 18.89 -4.61 34.25
CA MET A 1 17.67 -5.06 33.55
C MET A 1 17.73 -4.58 32.11
N GLU A 2 17.45 -5.46 31.16
CA GLU A 2 17.41 -5.10 29.74
C GLU A 2 16.23 -4.17 29.46
N LYS A 3 16.44 -3.10 28.69
CA LYS A 3 15.35 -2.15 28.38
C LYS A 3 14.44 -2.73 27.27
N PRO A 4 13.10 -2.52 27.34
CA PRO A 4 12.14 -3.10 26.41
C PRO A 4 12.18 -2.43 25.02
N PHE A 5 11.58 -3.10 24.04
CA PHE A 5 11.26 -2.54 22.72
C PHE A 5 9.97 -1.72 22.79
N ILE A 6 10.04 -0.44 22.42
CA ILE A 6 8.91 0.50 22.49
C ILE A 6 8.65 1.10 21.10
N LEU A 7 7.43 0.94 20.59
CA LEU A 7 6.98 1.55 19.36
C LEU A 7 6.05 2.73 19.68
N HIS A 8 6.48 3.95 19.35
CA HIS A 8 5.62 5.13 19.44
C HIS A 8 4.79 5.23 18.16
N MET A 9 3.47 5.15 18.28
CA MET A 9 2.56 5.04 17.13
C MET A 9 1.79 6.35 16.97
N LEU A 10 2.23 7.15 16.00
CA LEU A 10 1.69 8.47 15.70
C LEU A 10 0.59 8.30 14.64
N THR A 11 -0.58 8.86 14.88
CA THR A 11 -1.67 8.84 13.91
C THR A 11 -2.40 10.17 13.92
N THR A 12 -2.78 10.63 12.74
CA THR A 12 -3.63 11.81 12.56
C THR A 12 -5.11 11.47 12.82
N ALA A 13 -5.44 10.19 12.95
CA ALA A 13 -6.78 9.74 13.26
C ALA A 13 -7.10 9.86 14.76
N LYS A 14 -8.40 9.93 15.07
CA LYS A 14 -8.93 9.95 16.45
C LYS A 14 -8.61 8.69 17.25
N ASN A 15 -8.36 7.57 16.57
CA ASN A 15 -8.04 6.29 17.18
C ASN A 15 -6.84 5.69 16.47
N LEU A 16 -5.99 4.99 17.23
CA LEU A 16 -4.98 4.11 16.67
C LEU A 16 -5.65 2.82 16.17
N SER A 17 -5.19 2.30 15.04
CA SER A 17 -5.69 1.06 14.45
C SER A 17 -5.36 -0.15 15.35
N PRO A 18 -6.34 -0.92 15.82
CA PRO A 18 -6.08 -2.17 16.55
C PRO A 18 -5.29 -3.18 15.70
N PHE A 19 -5.48 -3.15 14.38
CA PHE A 19 -4.71 -4.00 13.46
C PHE A 19 -3.21 -3.69 13.57
N ASP A 20 -2.83 -2.41 13.52
CA ASP A 20 -1.42 -2.02 13.55
C ASP A 20 -0.79 -2.31 14.92
N VAL A 21 -1.57 -2.19 16.00
CA VAL A 21 -1.13 -2.57 17.36
C VAL A 21 -0.82 -4.07 17.41
N ASN A 22 -1.75 -4.92 16.97
CA ASN A 22 -1.55 -6.37 16.97
C ASN A 22 -0.32 -6.76 16.14
N MET A 23 -0.17 -6.20 14.94
CA MET A 23 0.99 -6.45 14.08
C MET A 23 2.31 -6.06 14.74
N ALA A 24 2.35 -4.93 15.44
CA ALA A 24 3.53 -4.49 16.16
C ALA A 24 3.92 -5.48 17.28
N LEU A 25 2.95 -5.88 18.10
CA LEU A 25 3.19 -6.81 19.20
C LEU A 25 3.62 -8.20 18.70
N ASP A 26 2.94 -8.73 17.67
CA ASP A 26 3.28 -10.00 17.03
C ASP A 26 4.67 -9.98 16.35
N ALA A 27 5.12 -8.79 15.93
CA ALA A 27 6.46 -8.60 15.37
C ALA A 27 7.57 -8.57 16.43
N GLY A 28 7.24 -8.51 17.73
CA GLY A 28 8.21 -8.52 18.83
C GLY A 28 8.39 -7.16 19.54
N TRP A 29 7.57 -6.15 19.22
CA TRP A 29 7.52 -4.94 20.04
C TRP A 29 6.82 -5.25 21.37
N ILE A 30 7.39 -4.77 22.49
CA ILE A 30 6.84 -5.05 23.83
C ILE A 30 5.77 -4.02 24.22
N SER A 31 5.84 -2.81 23.67
CA SER A 31 4.86 -1.75 23.93
C SER A 31 4.56 -0.98 22.66
N ALA A 32 3.27 -0.74 22.41
CA ALA A 32 2.74 0.11 21.37
C ALA A 32 2.07 1.32 22.02
N ILE A 33 2.71 2.49 21.96
CA ILE A 33 2.27 3.71 22.66
C ILE A 33 1.53 4.63 21.68
N PRO A 34 0.22 4.84 21.84
CA PRO A 34 -0.55 5.64 20.91
C PRO A 34 -0.38 7.15 21.13
N TYR A 35 -0.19 7.89 20.04
CA TYR A 35 -0.36 9.34 19.97
C TYR A 35 -1.40 9.61 18.87
N ILE A 36 -2.57 10.09 19.27
CA ILE A 36 -3.73 10.26 18.40
C ILE A 36 -3.97 11.73 18.09
N ASN A 37 -4.63 12.00 16.96
CA ASN A 37 -4.85 13.37 16.44
C ASN A 37 -3.57 14.19 16.28
N VAL A 38 -2.44 13.54 15.98
CA VAL A 38 -1.16 14.21 15.80
C VAL A 38 -1.22 15.12 14.57
N GLU A 39 -0.89 16.39 14.75
CA GLU A 39 -0.72 17.34 13.66
C GLU A 39 0.70 17.28 13.08
N ALA A 40 0.86 17.63 11.81
CA ALA A 40 2.15 17.60 11.14
C ALA A 40 3.21 18.49 11.83
N SER A 41 2.78 19.60 12.43
CA SER A 41 3.61 20.53 13.21
C SER A 41 4.20 19.91 14.48
N GLU A 42 3.53 18.93 15.07
CA GLU A 42 3.91 18.31 16.34
C GLU A 42 4.94 17.19 16.17
N VAL A 43 5.02 16.60 14.97
CA VAL A 43 5.89 15.44 14.67
C VAL A 43 7.34 15.69 15.06
N ARG A 44 7.87 16.88 14.75
CA ARG A 44 9.26 17.22 15.08
C ARG A 44 9.52 17.16 16.58
N GLY A 45 8.64 17.73 17.39
CA GLY A 45 8.78 17.74 18.85
C GLY A 45 8.71 16.32 19.41
N LEU A 46 7.71 15.55 18.99
CA LEU A 46 7.54 14.15 19.40
C LEU A 46 8.76 13.29 19.06
N VAL A 47 9.32 13.46 17.85
CA VAL A 47 10.52 12.72 17.43
C VAL A 47 11.73 13.12 18.28
N GLN A 48 11.91 14.41 18.57
CA GLN A 48 13.01 14.89 19.41
C GLN A 48 12.92 14.33 20.83
N ASP A 49 11.73 14.31 21.42
CA ASP A 49 11.50 13.70 22.73
C ASP A 49 11.83 12.20 22.70
N VAL A 50 11.44 11.49 21.64
CA VAL A 50 11.77 10.08 21.45
C VAL A 50 13.28 9.85 21.41
N ILE A 51 14.04 10.60 20.58
CA ILE A 51 15.47 10.34 20.38
C ILE A 51 16.36 10.74 21.58
N PHE A 52 15.93 11.69 22.41
CA PHE A 52 16.68 12.13 23.59
C PHE A 52 16.24 11.46 24.91
N SER A 53 15.18 10.65 24.89
CA SER A 53 14.66 9.98 26.11
C SER A 53 15.46 8.76 26.60
N ARG A 54 16.37 8.21 25.79
CA ARG A 54 17.13 6.98 26.08
C ARG A 54 18.59 7.08 25.66
N SER A 55 19.46 6.31 26.32
CA SER A 55 20.87 6.19 25.91
C SER A 55 21.00 5.56 24.51
N LEU A 56 22.06 5.88 23.77
CA LEU A 56 22.31 5.38 22.40
C LEU A 56 22.18 3.85 22.28
N LYS A 57 22.71 3.09 23.24
CA LYS A 57 22.57 1.63 23.28
C LYS A 57 21.12 1.17 23.37
N SER A 58 20.29 1.89 24.14
CA SER A 58 18.88 1.58 24.35
C SER A 58 17.97 2.17 23.28
N LEU A 59 18.44 3.18 22.55
CA LEU A 59 17.67 3.90 21.54
C LEU A 59 17.34 3.02 20.33
N LYS A 60 18.23 2.05 20.00
CA LYS A 60 17.96 0.99 19.01
C LYS A 60 16.71 0.16 19.33
N LYS A 61 16.22 0.21 20.56
CA LYS A 61 15.00 -0.49 21.02
C LYS A 61 13.79 0.44 21.08
N THR A 62 13.86 1.56 20.37
CA THR A 62 12.75 2.48 20.19
C THR A 62 12.52 2.67 18.70
N GLY A 63 11.26 2.69 18.30
CA GLY A 63 10.86 2.99 16.93
C GLY A 63 9.64 3.88 16.90
N ILE A 64 9.35 4.39 15.70
CA ILE A 64 8.19 5.22 15.42
C ILE A 64 7.37 4.54 14.31
N PHE A 65 6.08 4.40 14.51
CA PHE A 65 5.13 3.99 13.47
C PHE A 65 4.21 5.16 13.14
N ILE A 66 3.96 5.41 11.87
CA ILE A 66 3.07 6.47 11.37
C ILE A 66 1.87 5.80 10.72
N GLY A 67 0.73 5.89 11.40
CA GLY A 67 -0.57 5.48 10.90
C GLY A 67 -1.32 6.62 10.24
N GLY A 68 -2.65 6.62 10.38
CA GLY A 68 -3.54 7.61 9.77
C GLY A 68 -4.28 7.05 8.57
N ARG A 69 -4.94 7.92 7.80
CA ARG A 69 -5.79 7.54 6.66
C ARG A 69 -5.35 8.16 5.34
N ASP A 70 -4.43 9.11 5.37
CA ASP A 70 -3.99 9.85 4.19
C ASP A 70 -2.53 9.51 3.86
N ALA A 71 -2.28 9.09 2.62
CA ALA A 71 -0.97 8.65 2.17
C ALA A 71 0.06 9.80 2.13
N LYS A 72 -0.36 10.99 1.68
CA LYS A 72 0.52 12.15 1.58
C LYS A 72 0.91 12.63 2.98
N GLN A 73 -0.07 12.77 3.87
CA GLN A 73 0.15 13.18 5.25
C GLN A 73 1.11 12.22 5.96
N ALA A 74 0.94 10.90 5.81
CA ALA A 74 1.85 9.92 6.42
C ALA A 74 3.30 10.05 5.89
N LEU A 75 3.48 10.33 4.59
CA LEU A 75 4.81 10.56 4.01
C LEU A 75 5.42 11.88 4.45
N ASP A 76 4.62 12.94 4.57
CA ASP A 76 5.06 14.23 5.11
C ASP A 76 5.53 14.08 6.56
N MET A 77 4.78 13.33 7.39
CA MET A 77 5.17 12.99 8.76
C MET A 77 6.45 12.14 8.80
N LEU A 78 6.62 11.17 7.87
CA LEU A 78 7.84 10.36 7.78
C LEU A 78 9.05 11.23 7.43
N LYS A 79 8.90 12.15 6.47
CA LYS A 79 9.93 13.13 6.08
C LYS A 79 10.27 14.06 7.24
N ALA A 80 9.27 14.59 7.93
CA ALA A 80 9.46 15.41 9.12
C ALA A 80 10.20 14.65 10.23
N SER A 81 9.85 13.37 10.44
CA SER A 81 10.52 12.51 11.42
C SER A 81 11.99 12.31 11.07
N LYS A 82 12.31 11.97 9.81
CA LYS A 82 13.68 11.83 9.35
C LYS A 82 14.50 13.12 9.51
N ASN A 83 13.89 14.27 9.22
CA ASN A 83 14.56 15.57 9.35
C ASN A 83 14.73 16.04 10.80
N ALA A 84 13.97 15.48 11.75
CA ALA A 84 14.05 15.82 13.17
C ALA A 84 15.15 15.05 13.92
N MET A 85 15.77 14.06 13.27
CA MET A 85 16.84 13.25 13.84
C MET A 85 18.14 14.06 14.04
N VAL A 86 18.94 13.71 15.06
CA VAL A 86 20.20 14.39 15.38
C VAL A 86 21.28 13.35 15.61
N PRO A 87 22.10 12.98 14.60
CA PRO A 87 23.11 11.93 14.76
C PRO A 87 24.05 12.18 15.97
N PRO A 88 24.36 11.15 16.77
CA PRO A 88 23.99 9.73 16.61
C PRO A 88 22.62 9.32 17.21
N PHE A 89 21.78 10.28 17.62
CA PHE A 89 20.44 10.04 18.20
C PHE A 89 19.39 9.90 17.10
N GLU A 90 19.14 8.65 16.70
CA GLU A 90 18.20 8.31 15.64
C GLU A 90 17.43 7.03 15.97
N VAL A 91 16.22 6.89 15.43
CA VAL A 91 15.38 5.69 15.57
C VAL A 91 14.78 5.31 14.22
N SER A 92 14.42 4.03 14.07
CA SER A 92 13.70 3.56 12.89
C SER A 92 12.27 4.12 12.86
N VAL A 93 11.78 4.46 11.66
CA VAL A 93 10.44 4.98 11.42
C VAL A 93 9.76 4.18 10.30
N PHE A 94 8.50 3.79 10.48
CA PHE A 94 7.72 3.09 9.45
C PHE A 94 6.35 3.76 9.27
N ALA A 95 6.04 4.18 8.04
CA ALA A 95 4.71 4.69 7.68
C ALA A 95 3.89 3.61 6.96
N ASP A 96 2.65 3.39 7.42
CA ASP A 96 1.68 2.51 6.75
C ASP A 96 0.24 2.94 7.11
N PRO A 97 -0.26 4.06 6.54
CA PRO A 97 -1.54 4.63 6.93
C PRO A 97 -2.70 3.67 6.64
N SER A 98 -3.30 3.14 7.70
CA SER A 98 -4.38 2.13 7.64
C SER A 98 -4.01 0.90 6.81
N GLY A 99 -2.73 0.52 6.77
CA GLY A 99 -2.26 -0.61 5.97
C GLY A 99 -2.18 -0.35 4.47
N ALA A 100 -2.35 0.90 4.01
CA ALA A 100 -2.44 1.19 2.58
C ALA A 100 -1.17 0.84 1.80
N PHE A 101 0.01 1.04 2.39
CA PHE A 101 1.28 0.82 1.70
C PHE A 101 1.56 -0.66 1.55
N THR A 102 1.37 -1.42 2.63
CA THR A 102 1.56 -2.88 2.63
C THR A 102 0.49 -3.60 1.81
N THR A 103 -0.75 -3.07 1.76
CA THR A 103 -1.82 -3.63 0.91
C THR A 103 -1.54 -3.40 -0.57
N ALA A 104 -1.19 -2.17 -0.95
CA ALA A 104 -0.80 -1.85 -2.33
C ALA A 104 0.41 -2.67 -2.77
N ALA A 105 1.45 -2.75 -1.93
CA ALA A 105 2.62 -3.57 -2.17
C ALA A 105 2.27 -5.05 -2.37
N GLY A 106 1.43 -5.62 -1.50
CA GLY A 106 1.00 -7.02 -1.59
C GLY A 106 0.22 -7.30 -2.87
N MET A 107 -0.72 -6.42 -3.21
CA MET A 107 -1.54 -6.53 -4.42
C MET A 107 -0.68 -6.49 -5.69
N VAL A 108 0.20 -5.49 -5.82
CA VAL A 108 1.05 -5.36 -7.02
C VAL A 108 2.03 -6.54 -7.13
N ALA A 109 2.61 -6.99 -6.02
CA ALA A 109 3.52 -8.14 -6.04
C ALA A 109 2.81 -9.44 -6.45
N ALA A 110 1.58 -9.67 -5.98
CA ALA A 110 0.77 -10.83 -6.37
C ALA A 110 0.39 -10.78 -7.85
N VAL A 111 0.04 -9.59 -8.35
CA VAL A 111 -0.23 -9.37 -9.78
C VAL A 111 1.01 -9.66 -10.63
N GLU A 112 2.20 -9.22 -10.21
CA GLU A 112 3.44 -9.53 -10.93
C GLU A 112 3.74 -11.03 -10.96
N ARG A 113 3.45 -11.75 -9.88
CA ARG A 113 3.56 -13.22 -9.85
C ARG A 113 2.68 -13.85 -10.92
N GLU A 114 1.41 -13.46 -10.99
CA GLU A 114 0.48 -14.04 -11.98
C GLU A 114 0.80 -13.62 -13.41
N LEU A 115 1.20 -12.37 -13.65
CA LEU A 115 1.66 -11.92 -14.97
C LEU A 115 2.84 -12.77 -15.47
N MET A 116 3.79 -13.08 -14.58
CA MET A 116 4.93 -13.92 -14.92
C MET A 116 4.50 -15.39 -15.12
N ALA A 117 3.80 -15.97 -14.14
CA ALA A 117 3.49 -17.39 -14.09
C ALA A 117 2.47 -17.83 -15.16
N LYS A 118 1.48 -17.00 -15.47
CA LYS A 118 0.38 -17.36 -16.38
C LYS A 118 0.53 -16.78 -17.78
N PHE A 119 1.25 -15.65 -17.92
CA PHE A 119 1.32 -14.90 -19.17
C PHE A 119 2.75 -14.61 -19.64
N ASN A 120 3.77 -15.06 -18.91
CA ASN A 120 5.19 -14.86 -19.23
C ASN A 120 5.52 -13.39 -19.57
N THR A 121 4.98 -12.46 -18.77
CA THR A 121 5.16 -11.01 -18.95
C THR A 121 5.34 -10.32 -17.60
N THR A 122 5.74 -9.04 -17.65
CA THR A 122 5.79 -8.14 -16.48
C THR A 122 4.76 -7.01 -16.63
N LEU A 123 4.73 -6.09 -15.66
CA LEU A 123 3.96 -4.84 -15.72
C LEU A 123 4.50 -3.85 -16.76
N MET A 124 5.72 -4.03 -17.25
CA MET A 124 6.34 -3.10 -18.20
C MET A 124 5.50 -3.01 -19.49
N GLY A 125 5.10 -1.79 -19.83
CA GLY A 125 4.27 -1.47 -21.00
C GLY A 125 2.81 -1.97 -20.92
N LYS A 126 2.36 -2.47 -19.77
CA LYS A 126 0.97 -2.94 -19.58
C LYS A 126 0.04 -1.80 -19.21
N ASN A 127 -1.18 -1.85 -19.72
CA ASN A 127 -2.22 -0.89 -19.35
C ASN A 127 -2.88 -1.34 -18.04
N VAL A 128 -2.72 -0.52 -17.00
CA VAL A 128 -3.24 -0.78 -15.65
C VAL A 128 -4.35 0.21 -15.33
N LEU A 129 -5.52 -0.32 -14.95
CA LEU A 129 -6.64 0.48 -14.45
C LEU A 129 -6.74 0.35 -12.93
N ALA A 130 -6.57 1.45 -12.21
CA ALA A 130 -6.83 1.53 -10.77
C ALA A 130 -8.26 2.05 -10.53
N LEU A 131 -9.23 1.14 -10.44
CA LEU A 131 -10.64 1.45 -10.19
C LEU A 131 -10.86 1.82 -8.73
N GLY A 132 -11.56 2.94 -8.49
CA GLY A 132 -11.63 3.51 -7.15
C GLY A 132 -10.26 4.02 -6.69
N GLY A 133 -9.34 4.30 -7.62
CA GLY A 133 -7.93 4.55 -7.37
C GLY A 133 -7.62 5.84 -6.59
N THR A 134 -8.63 6.66 -6.31
CA THR A 134 -8.46 7.91 -5.54
C THR A 134 -8.20 7.70 -4.05
N GLY A 135 -8.41 6.49 -3.52
CA GLY A 135 -8.11 6.14 -2.13
C GLY A 135 -6.64 5.77 -1.91
N PRO A 136 -6.16 5.71 -0.64
CA PRO A 136 -4.74 5.49 -0.33
C PRO A 136 -4.13 4.23 -0.94
N VAL A 137 -4.86 3.10 -0.93
CA VAL A 137 -4.37 1.85 -1.55
C VAL A 137 -4.22 2.00 -3.06
N GLY A 138 -5.22 2.58 -3.71
CA GLY A 138 -5.23 2.81 -5.16
C GLY A 138 -4.14 3.76 -5.62
N GLN A 139 -3.91 4.85 -4.89
CA GLN A 139 -2.83 5.81 -5.13
C GLN A 139 -1.47 5.11 -5.16
N ILE A 140 -1.17 4.36 -4.09
CA ILE A 140 0.14 3.72 -3.94
C ILE A 140 0.30 2.56 -4.92
N ALA A 141 -0.75 1.78 -5.18
CA ALA A 141 -0.69 0.72 -6.19
C ALA A 141 -0.44 1.28 -7.59
N ALA A 142 -1.07 2.41 -7.93
CA ALA A 142 -0.83 3.11 -9.19
C ALA A 142 0.62 3.61 -9.30
N VAL A 143 1.18 4.19 -8.23
CA VAL A 143 2.59 4.63 -8.18
C VAL A 143 3.54 3.46 -8.38
N ILE A 144 3.36 2.37 -7.64
CA ILE A 144 4.24 1.20 -7.75
C ILE A 144 4.17 0.61 -9.16
N ALA A 145 2.97 0.47 -9.73
CA ALA A 145 2.81 -0.04 -11.11
C ALA A 145 3.46 0.89 -12.15
N ALA A 146 3.31 2.21 -12.01
CA ALA A 146 3.93 3.17 -12.91
C ALA A 146 5.47 3.16 -12.79
N GLN A 147 6.01 3.04 -11.56
CA GLN A 147 7.44 2.84 -11.33
C GLN A 147 7.96 1.53 -11.95
N ALA A 148 7.11 0.50 -12.06
CA ALA A 148 7.41 -0.74 -12.78
C ALA A 148 7.28 -0.62 -14.33
N GLY A 149 6.96 0.57 -14.85
CA GLY A 149 6.89 0.86 -16.27
C GLY A 149 5.52 0.59 -16.91
N ALA A 150 4.45 0.46 -16.12
CA ALA A 150 3.09 0.33 -16.63
C ALA A 150 2.50 1.67 -17.11
N ASN A 151 1.57 1.62 -18.05
CA ASN A 151 0.72 2.74 -18.43
C ASN A 151 -0.48 2.78 -17.49
N VAL A 152 -0.45 3.65 -16.48
CA VAL A 152 -1.43 3.60 -15.38
C VAL A 152 -2.51 4.68 -15.55
N ARG A 153 -3.77 4.28 -15.36
CA ARG A 153 -4.91 5.19 -15.24
C ARG A 153 -5.60 5.02 -13.89
N ILE A 154 -5.67 6.11 -13.11
CA ILE A 154 -6.52 6.18 -11.91
C ILE A 154 -7.94 6.53 -12.34
N VAL A 155 -8.89 5.64 -12.04
CA VAL A 155 -10.30 5.82 -12.38
C VAL A 155 -11.10 6.19 -11.14
N GLY A 156 -11.87 7.28 -11.24
CA GLY A 156 -12.72 7.77 -10.17
C GLY A 156 -14.09 8.22 -10.67
N ARG A 157 -15.05 8.32 -9.73
CA ARG A 157 -16.41 8.81 -10.02
C ARG A 157 -16.45 10.27 -10.50
N GLN A 158 -15.49 11.07 -10.04
CA GLN A 158 -15.33 12.48 -10.41
C GLN A 158 -13.98 12.63 -11.09
N LEU A 159 -13.97 13.08 -12.34
CA LEU A 159 -12.76 13.20 -13.14
C LEU A 159 -11.75 14.17 -12.50
N ASP A 160 -12.20 15.36 -12.07
CA ASP A 160 -11.33 16.36 -11.44
C ASP A 160 -10.63 15.82 -10.20
N LYS A 161 -11.33 15.01 -9.39
CA LYS A 161 -10.74 14.35 -8.23
C LYS A 161 -9.68 13.33 -8.66
N ALA A 162 -9.95 12.54 -9.70
CA ALA A 162 -8.99 11.59 -10.23
C ALA A 162 -7.74 12.29 -10.82
N GLN A 163 -7.93 13.43 -11.50
CA GLN A 163 -6.84 14.28 -12.03
C GLN A 163 -5.95 14.79 -10.91
N ASN A 164 -6.52 15.45 -9.89
CA ASN A 164 -5.77 15.95 -8.75
C ASN A 164 -4.97 14.84 -8.05
N ILE A 165 -5.54 13.64 -7.94
CA ILE A 165 -4.84 12.50 -7.33
C ILE A 165 -3.74 11.94 -8.25
N ALA A 166 -3.96 11.86 -9.56
CA ALA A 166 -2.94 11.42 -10.51
C ALA A 166 -1.74 12.39 -10.49
N GLU A 167 -1.99 13.69 -10.51
CA GLU A 167 -0.96 14.73 -10.37
C GLU A 167 -0.21 14.62 -9.04
N LEU A 168 -0.93 14.49 -7.93
CA LEU A 168 -0.34 14.25 -6.61
C LEU A 168 0.59 13.03 -6.63
N CYS A 169 0.15 11.91 -7.20
CA CYS A 169 0.93 10.69 -7.28
C CYS A 169 2.19 10.88 -8.14
N ASN A 170 2.07 11.54 -9.30
CA ASN A 170 3.19 11.82 -10.19
C ASN A 170 4.28 12.67 -9.50
N HIS A 171 3.86 13.70 -8.76
CA HIS A 171 4.78 14.64 -8.13
C HIS A 171 5.30 14.17 -6.77
N GLU A 172 4.42 13.90 -5.81
CA GLU A 172 4.79 13.66 -4.41
C GLU A 172 5.32 12.24 -4.17
N PHE A 173 4.85 11.25 -4.95
CA PHE A 173 5.20 9.84 -4.75
C PHE A 173 6.12 9.30 -5.85
N GLY A 174 5.99 9.85 -7.06
CA GLY A 174 6.77 9.50 -8.24
C GLY A 174 8.00 10.36 -8.51
N ASP A 175 8.25 11.39 -7.71
CA ASP A 175 9.33 12.37 -7.90
C ASP A 175 9.37 13.01 -9.31
N GLY A 176 8.22 13.10 -9.99
CA GLY A 176 8.13 13.57 -11.38
C GLY A 176 8.71 12.61 -12.43
N LYS A 177 9.01 11.36 -12.07
CA LYS A 177 9.63 10.35 -12.95
C LYS A 177 8.64 9.34 -13.54
N ILE A 178 7.39 9.40 -13.13
CA ILE A 178 6.31 8.52 -13.59
C ILE A 178 5.20 9.36 -14.24
N ASN A 179 4.34 8.70 -15.02
CA ASN A 179 3.18 9.33 -15.64
C ASN A 179 1.93 8.48 -15.43
N ILE A 180 1.10 8.88 -14.47
CA ILE A 180 -0.24 8.36 -14.21
C ILE A 180 -1.24 9.36 -14.79
N ILE A 181 -2.22 8.87 -15.54
CA ILE A 181 -3.33 9.67 -16.06
C ILE A 181 -4.61 9.40 -15.27
N ALA A 182 -5.57 10.32 -15.35
CA ALA A 182 -6.89 10.15 -14.77
C ALA A 182 -7.91 9.64 -15.80
N GLY A 183 -8.96 8.99 -15.31
CA GLY A 183 -10.12 8.57 -16.11
C GLY A 183 -11.41 8.66 -15.33
N ALA A 184 -12.51 8.89 -16.05
CA ALA A 184 -13.85 8.90 -15.47
C ALA A 184 -14.42 7.48 -15.41
N ASP A 185 -15.15 7.17 -14.33
CA ASP A 185 -15.80 5.85 -14.20
C ASP A 185 -16.84 5.57 -15.31
N SER A 186 -17.43 6.63 -15.89
CA SER A 186 -18.35 6.54 -17.03
C SER A 186 -17.72 5.92 -18.27
N ASP A 187 -16.40 6.07 -18.43
CA ASP A 187 -15.66 5.67 -19.63
C ASP A 187 -14.99 4.30 -19.45
N LYS A 188 -15.25 3.64 -18.32
CA LYS A 188 -14.63 2.36 -17.93
C LYS A 188 -14.78 1.29 -19.00
N ALA A 189 -15.91 1.24 -19.73
CA ALA A 189 -16.13 0.29 -20.81
C ALA A 189 -15.12 0.44 -21.96
N GLU A 190 -14.73 1.67 -22.29
CA GLU A 190 -13.69 1.96 -23.29
C GLU A 190 -12.32 1.53 -22.77
N TYR A 191 -12.00 1.88 -21.52
CA TYR A 191 -10.71 1.55 -20.92
C TYR A 191 -10.48 0.04 -20.84
N MET A 192 -11.53 -0.75 -20.56
CA MET A 192 -11.46 -2.21 -20.50
C MET A 192 -11.10 -2.87 -21.85
N GLN A 193 -11.29 -2.19 -22.99
CA GLN A 193 -10.91 -2.74 -24.31
C GLN A 193 -9.40 -2.96 -24.44
N THR A 194 -8.60 -2.22 -23.68
CA THR A 194 -7.13 -2.23 -23.75
C THR A 194 -6.46 -2.56 -22.42
N ALA A 195 -7.23 -2.79 -21.35
CA ALA A 195 -6.70 -3.09 -20.03
C ALA A 195 -6.03 -4.48 -20.01
N ASP A 196 -4.78 -4.52 -19.55
CA ASP A 196 -4.09 -5.76 -19.22
C ASP A 196 -4.32 -6.16 -17.76
N VAL A 197 -4.41 -5.16 -16.88
CA VAL A 197 -4.49 -5.36 -15.43
C VAL A 197 -5.52 -4.42 -14.83
N VAL A 198 -6.30 -4.92 -13.88
CA VAL A 198 -7.22 -4.13 -13.08
C VAL A 198 -6.88 -4.25 -11.60
N PHE A 199 -6.78 -3.11 -10.92
CA PHE A 199 -6.81 -3.02 -9.46
C PHE A 199 -8.16 -2.45 -9.03
N ALA A 200 -8.97 -3.22 -8.32
CA ALA A 200 -10.19 -2.74 -7.67
C ALA A 200 -9.84 -2.33 -6.24
N THR A 201 -9.79 -1.03 -5.99
CA THR A 201 -9.39 -0.43 -4.70
C THR A 201 -10.51 0.40 -4.09
N GLY A 202 -11.75 -0.06 -4.28
CA GLY A 202 -12.97 0.62 -3.85
C GLY A 202 -13.19 0.56 -2.34
N ALA A 203 -14.23 1.25 -1.89
CA ALA A 203 -14.72 1.10 -0.52
C ALA A 203 -15.30 -0.30 -0.31
N ALA A 204 -15.36 -0.72 0.95
CA ALA A 204 -15.94 -2.00 1.34
C ALA A 204 -17.39 -2.16 0.83
N GLY A 205 -17.71 -3.32 0.25
CA GLY A 205 -19.04 -3.65 -0.25
C GLY A 205 -19.47 -2.90 -1.52
N ILE A 206 -18.53 -2.34 -2.28
CA ILE A 206 -18.81 -1.64 -3.54
C ILE A 206 -18.21 -2.42 -4.71
N GLU A 207 -19.08 -2.92 -5.60
CA GLU A 207 -18.66 -3.49 -6.88
C GLU A 207 -18.14 -2.37 -7.81
N LEU A 208 -16.97 -2.58 -8.40
CA LEU A 208 -16.30 -1.67 -9.33
C LEU A 208 -16.21 -2.22 -10.75
N LEU A 209 -16.13 -3.55 -10.91
CA LEU A 209 -16.03 -4.22 -12.20
C LEU A 209 -17.09 -5.32 -12.33
N SER A 210 -18.07 -5.10 -13.21
CA SER A 210 -19.18 -6.02 -13.42
C SER A 210 -18.81 -7.16 -14.37
N ALA A 211 -19.59 -8.25 -14.33
CA ALA A 211 -19.40 -9.41 -15.22
C ALA A 211 -19.45 -9.04 -16.71
N ALA A 212 -20.30 -8.07 -17.09
CA ALA A 212 -20.39 -7.59 -18.47
C ALA A 212 -19.10 -6.90 -18.95
N LEU A 213 -18.44 -6.14 -18.06
CA LEU A 213 -17.17 -5.48 -18.37
C LEU A 213 -16.00 -6.48 -18.41
N ILE A 214 -16.05 -7.52 -17.58
CA ILE A 214 -15.07 -8.62 -17.64
C ILE A 214 -15.18 -9.36 -18.98
N ALA A 215 -16.41 -9.69 -19.40
CA ALA A 215 -16.64 -10.40 -20.65
C ALA A 215 -16.24 -9.59 -21.90
N SER A 216 -16.26 -8.26 -21.82
CA SER A 216 -15.90 -7.34 -22.90
C SER A 216 -14.44 -6.89 -22.89
N ALA A 217 -13.57 -7.49 -22.06
CA ALA A 217 -12.17 -7.12 -21.91
C ALA A 217 -11.22 -8.12 -22.61
N PRO A 218 -10.91 -7.94 -23.91
CA PRO A 218 -10.19 -8.94 -24.70
C PRO A 218 -8.71 -9.10 -24.32
N GLN A 219 -8.13 -8.14 -23.57
CA GLN A 219 -6.71 -8.11 -23.24
C GLN A 219 -6.40 -8.40 -21.76
N LEU A 220 -7.45 -8.51 -20.93
CA LEU A 220 -7.30 -8.63 -19.48
C LEU A 220 -6.51 -9.88 -19.11
N LYS A 221 -5.51 -9.72 -18.26
CA LYS A 221 -4.64 -10.81 -17.78
C LYS A 221 -4.87 -11.07 -16.30
N VAL A 222 -4.84 -10.01 -15.49
CA VAL A 222 -4.98 -10.15 -14.03
C VAL A 222 -5.92 -9.08 -13.49
N ALA A 223 -6.87 -9.48 -12.66
CA ALA A 223 -7.73 -8.57 -11.93
C ALA A 223 -7.61 -8.82 -10.42
N ALA A 224 -7.25 -7.80 -9.66
CA ALA A 224 -7.01 -7.90 -8.23
C ALA A 224 -7.98 -7.01 -7.45
N ASP A 225 -8.54 -7.53 -6.37
CA ASP A 225 -9.54 -6.84 -5.55
C ASP A 225 -9.15 -6.83 -4.08
N VAL A 226 -9.10 -5.64 -3.48
CA VAL A 226 -8.77 -5.47 -2.06
C VAL A 226 -10.01 -5.46 -1.15
N ASN A 227 -11.22 -5.56 -1.72
CA ASN A 227 -12.45 -5.57 -0.96
C ASN A 227 -12.76 -6.98 -0.40
N ALA A 228 -12.64 -7.13 0.92
CA ALA A 228 -13.00 -8.36 1.63
C ALA A 228 -14.48 -8.39 2.08
N VAL A 229 -15.26 -7.34 1.81
CA VAL A 229 -16.65 -7.21 2.27
C VAL A 229 -17.61 -7.40 1.10
N PRO A 230 -18.55 -8.37 1.16
CA PRO A 230 -19.52 -8.57 0.10
C PRO A 230 -20.45 -7.36 -0.14
N PRO A 231 -20.87 -7.10 -1.40
CA PRO A 231 -20.40 -7.76 -2.62
C PRO A 231 -18.93 -7.43 -2.91
N ALA A 232 -18.22 -8.35 -3.58
CA ALA A 232 -16.84 -8.12 -4.02
C ALA A 232 -16.74 -6.89 -4.93
N GLY A 233 -15.57 -6.28 -4.97
CA GLY A 233 -15.23 -5.20 -5.91
C GLY A 233 -15.19 -5.65 -7.36
N ILE A 234 -14.94 -6.94 -7.61
CA ILE A 234 -14.96 -7.54 -8.94
C ILE A 234 -15.96 -8.70 -8.96
N ALA A 235 -16.91 -8.64 -9.91
CA ALA A 235 -17.92 -9.66 -10.05
C ALA A 235 -17.30 -11.05 -10.30
N GLY A 236 -17.74 -12.05 -9.53
CA GLY A 236 -17.27 -13.44 -9.66
C GLY A 236 -15.86 -13.71 -9.10
N LEU A 237 -15.26 -12.73 -8.41
CA LEU A 237 -13.96 -12.91 -7.74
C LEU A 237 -14.16 -13.22 -6.25
N ASP A 238 -13.77 -14.42 -5.82
CA ASP A 238 -13.77 -14.79 -4.41
C ASP A 238 -12.59 -14.16 -3.67
N ALA A 239 -12.78 -13.83 -2.39
CA ALA A 239 -11.75 -13.18 -1.58
C ALA A 239 -10.51 -14.06 -1.37
N LEU A 240 -10.63 -15.39 -1.47
CA LEU A 240 -9.53 -16.35 -1.35
C LEU A 240 -8.83 -16.66 -2.68
N HIS A 241 -9.36 -16.23 -3.82
CA HIS A 241 -8.69 -16.48 -5.10
C HIS A 241 -7.26 -15.91 -5.08
N ASP A 242 -6.30 -16.70 -5.51
CA ASP A 242 -4.88 -16.38 -5.59
C ASP A 242 -4.30 -16.83 -6.96
N GLY A 243 -4.95 -16.43 -8.05
CA GLY A 243 -4.55 -16.78 -9.43
C GLY A 243 -5.45 -17.79 -10.13
N GLU A 244 -6.64 -18.07 -9.60
CA GLU A 244 -7.69 -18.85 -10.26
C GLU A 244 -8.27 -18.09 -11.48
N PRO A 245 -8.82 -18.80 -12.47
CA PRO A 245 -9.49 -18.18 -13.61
C PRO A 245 -10.59 -17.22 -13.18
N LEU A 246 -10.59 -16.02 -13.78
CA LEU A 246 -11.62 -15.02 -13.56
C LEU A 246 -12.88 -15.39 -14.34
N VAL A 247 -13.95 -15.71 -13.62
CA VAL A 247 -15.23 -16.15 -14.21
C VAL A 247 -15.76 -15.10 -15.20
N GLY A 248 -16.14 -15.56 -16.39
CA GLY A 248 -16.68 -14.69 -17.45
C GLY A 248 -15.62 -13.98 -18.30
N SER A 249 -14.33 -14.10 -17.98
CA SER A 249 -13.26 -13.58 -18.85
C SER A 249 -13.16 -14.36 -20.16
N THR A 250 -13.03 -13.65 -21.27
CA THR A 250 -12.80 -14.21 -22.61
C THR A 250 -11.32 -14.26 -22.99
N SER A 251 -10.46 -13.59 -22.22
CA SER A 251 -9.01 -13.45 -22.46
C SER A 251 -8.16 -14.47 -21.68
N GLY A 252 -8.79 -15.32 -20.87
CA GLY A 252 -8.11 -16.23 -19.95
C GLY A 252 -7.55 -15.54 -18.71
N ALA A 253 -8.14 -14.41 -18.30
CA ALA A 253 -7.69 -13.66 -17.13
C ALA A 253 -7.77 -14.49 -15.84
N VAL A 254 -6.92 -14.17 -14.88
CA VAL A 254 -6.96 -14.73 -13.52
C VAL A 254 -7.29 -13.65 -12.49
N GLY A 255 -7.86 -14.06 -11.37
CA GLY A 255 -8.29 -13.19 -10.28
C GLY A 255 -7.45 -13.35 -9.02
N ILE A 256 -7.27 -12.26 -8.27
CA ILE A 256 -6.64 -12.26 -6.95
C ILE A 256 -7.54 -11.51 -5.96
N GLY A 257 -8.05 -12.22 -4.98
CA GLY A 257 -8.98 -11.71 -3.97
C GLY A 257 -8.30 -11.07 -2.76
N ALA A 258 -9.12 -10.40 -1.95
CA ALA A 258 -8.64 -9.54 -0.86
C ALA A 258 -7.91 -10.30 0.26
N LEU A 259 -8.27 -11.55 0.54
CA LEU A 259 -7.61 -12.35 1.58
C LEU A 259 -6.27 -12.92 1.10
N ALA A 260 -6.15 -13.28 -0.18
CA ALA A 260 -4.87 -13.64 -0.78
C ALA A 260 -3.87 -12.47 -0.73
N ILE A 261 -4.33 -11.28 -1.12
CA ILE A 261 -3.57 -10.02 -0.97
C ILE A 261 -3.25 -9.74 0.50
N GLY A 262 -4.24 -9.93 1.37
CA GLY A 262 -4.13 -9.73 2.82
C GLY A 262 -3.04 -10.58 3.47
N ASN A 263 -2.85 -11.81 3.00
CA ASN A 263 -1.77 -12.69 3.48
C ASN A 263 -0.39 -12.12 3.14
N VAL A 264 -0.18 -11.64 1.90
CA VAL A 264 1.08 -11.00 1.51
C VAL A 264 1.30 -9.70 2.30
N LYS A 265 0.24 -8.89 2.43
CA LYS A 265 0.23 -7.64 3.22
C LYS A 265 0.67 -7.89 4.66
N TYR A 266 0.09 -8.90 5.31
CA TYR A 266 0.44 -9.30 6.68
C TYR A 266 1.93 -9.61 6.79
N GLN A 267 2.45 -10.41 5.86
CA GLN A 267 3.86 -10.81 5.85
C GLN A 267 4.78 -9.61 5.59
N ALA A 268 4.41 -8.70 4.68
CA ALA A 268 5.18 -7.49 4.41
C ALA A 268 5.26 -6.58 5.65
N GLN A 269 4.12 -6.28 6.28
CA GLN A 269 4.08 -5.42 7.47
C GLN A 269 4.84 -6.05 8.65
N SER A 270 4.65 -7.34 8.92
CA SER A 270 5.34 -8.05 10.01
C SER A 270 6.87 -8.04 9.81
N ARG A 271 7.34 -8.31 8.60
CA ARG A 271 8.78 -8.29 8.27
C ARG A 271 9.37 -6.90 8.36
N LEU A 272 8.66 -5.85 7.96
CA LEU A 272 9.12 -4.47 8.10
C LEU A 272 9.20 -4.04 9.57
N LEU A 273 8.22 -4.41 10.40
CA LEU A 273 8.25 -4.17 11.84
C LEU A 273 9.41 -4.89 12.53
N LYS A 274 9.71 -6.14 12.13
CA LYS A 274 10.89 -6.89 12.59
C LYS A 274 12.19 -6.26 12.11
N LYS A 275 12.24 -5.79 10.85
CA LYS A 275 13.41 -5.09 10.30
C LYS A 275 13.79 -3.87 11.13
N MET A 276 12.83 -3.15 11.70
CA MET A 276 13.11 -2.03 12.60
C MET A 276 13.84 -2.46 13.90
N ILE A 277 13.54 -3.67 14.41
CA ILE A 277 14.15 -4.27 15.60
C ILE A 277 15.55 -4.81 15.28
N ASP A 278 15.68 -5.51 14.16
CA ASP A 278 16.89 -6.26 13.80
C ASP A 278 17.98 -5.37 13.17
N SER A 279 17.63 -4.18 12.69
CA SER A 279 18.57 -3.29 12.01
C SER A 279 19.51 -2.58 12.98
N ASP A 280 20.81 -2.63 12.69
CA ASP A 280 21.83 -1.91 13.46
C ASP A 280 21.79 -0.38 13.31
N LYS A 281 21.25 0.07 12.17
CA LYS A 281 21.08 1.48 11.78
C LYS A 281 19.58 1.78 11.65
N PRO A 282 19.15 3.03 11.92
CA PRO A 282 17.76 3.42 11.73
C PRO A 282 17.32 3.21 10.27
N VAL A 283 16.12 2.67 10.09
CA VAL A 283 15.47 2.51 8.77
C VAL A 283 14.24 3.40 8.67
N TYR A 284 14.01 4.00 7.51
CA TYR A 284 12.88 4.90 7.25
C TYR A 284 11.99 4.27 6.17
N LEU A 285 11.04 3.45 6.62
CA LEU A 285 10.28 2.53 5.81
C LEU A 285 9.00 3.18 5.26
N ARG A 286 8.73 2.94 3.99
CA ARG A 286 7.57 3.41 3.20
C ARG A 286 7.21 2.39 2.13
N PHE A 287 6.29 2.72 1.22
CA PHE A 287 5.70 1.79 0.27
C PHE A 287 6.69 1.05 -0.66
N GLU A 288 7.82 1.65 -1.07
CA GLU A 288 8.83 0.92 -1.87
C GLU A 288 9.44 -0.23 -1.08
N HIS A 289 9.76 0.00 0.19
CA HIS A 289 10.28 -1.05 1.07
C HIS A 289 9.23 -2.15 1.31
N ALA A 290 7.95 -1.76 1.42
CA ALA A 290 6.87 -2.73 1.51
C ALA A 290 6.76 -3.58 0.24
N PHE A 291 6.93 -2.97 -0.93
CA PHE A 291 6.89 -3.66 -2.21
C PHE A 291 8.08 -4.61 -2.41
N GLU A 292 9.28 -4.20 -2.02
CA GLU A 292 10.47 -5.06 -2.01
C GLU A 292 10.23 -6.32 -1.16
N VAL A 293 9.78 -6.13 0.09
CA VAL A 293 9.50 -7.24 1.01
C VAL A 293 8.35 -8.13 0.52
N ALA A 294 7.31 -7.54 -0.08
CA ALA A 294 6.20 -8.30 -0.68
C ALA A 294 6.68 -9.17 -1.85
N ARG A 295 7.48 -8.62 -2.77
CA ARG A 295 8.11 -9.39 -3.86
C ARG A 295 8.99 -10.52 -3.33
N GLU A 296 9.80 -10.27 -2.32
CA GLU A 296 10.63 -11.30 -1.68
C GLU A 296 9.82 -12.40 -0.99
N HIS A 297 8.65 -12.06 -0.44
CA HIS A 297 7.76 -13.04 0.19
C HIS A 297 7.13 -13.97 -0.85
N ILE A 298 6.64 -13.41 -1.96
CA ILE A 298 5.91 -14.16 -2.98
C ILE A 298 6.81 -15.04 -3.85
N ARG A 299 8.10 -14.70 -3.99
CA ARG A 299 9.07 -15.51 -4.77
C ARG A 299 9.53 -16.80 -4.07
N LYS A 300 9.17 -17.00 -2.80
CA LYS A 300 9.52 -18.20 -2.01
C LYS A 300 8.48 -19.27 -2.20
#